data_AF-A0A183NQ84-F1
#
_entry.id   AF-A0A183NQ84-F1
#
_cell.length_a   1.000
_cell.length_b   1.000
_cell.length_c   1.000
_cell.angle_alpha   90.00
_cell.angle_beta   90.00
_cell.angle_gamma   90.00
#
_symmetry.space_group_name_H-M   'P 1'
#
loop_
_entity.id
_entity.type
_entity.pdbx_description
1 polymer ?
#
loop_
_entity_poly.entity_id
_entity_poly.type
_entity_poly.pdbx_seq_one_letter_code
_entity_poly.pdbx_strand_id
1 'polypeptide(L)'
;METREHKNRWVKYLEELLNRPAPLNPPVIEATHTDIPIDVTPPTIEEIRMSIRQIRSGKAAGPDHIPAAALKSDIGVTTTMFHLLFKEIWEEEYDKALDSVDRRILWKLIRHYGVRENC
;
A
#
# COMPACT_ATOMS: atom_id res chain seq x y z
N MET A 1 -15.73 21.61 13.76
CA MET A 1 -14.85 20.92 14.75
C MET A 1 -14.89 19.39 14.55
N GLU A 2 -15.12 18.89 13.32
CA GLU A 2 -15.30 17.45 13.02
C GLU A 2 -14.10 16.80 12.31
N THR A 3 -13.17 17.61 11.82
CA THR A 3 -12.04 17.18 10.98
C THR A 3 -10.90 16.52 11.76
N ARG A 4 -10.83 16.73 13.08
CA ARG A 4 -9.77 16.16 13.94
C ARG A 4 -10.16 14.79 14.50
N GLU A 5 -11.43 14.61 14.84
CA GLU A 5 -11.97 13.33 15.34
C GLU A 5 -11.97 12.26 14.26
N HIS A 6 -12.38 12.61 13.04
CA HIS A 6 -12.29 11.68 11.91
C HIS A 6 -10.85 11.26 11.63
N LYS A 7 -9.90 12.20 11.61
CA LYS A 7 -8.47 11.88 11.42
C LYS A 7 -7.94 10.92 12.48
N ASN A 8 -8.29 11.13 13.75
CA ASN A 8 -7.85 10.24 14.82
C ASN A 8 -8.48 8.84 14.70
N ARG A 9 -9.73 8.75 14.22
CA ARG A 9 -10.38 7.47 13.94
C ARG A 9 -9.71 6.72 12.79
N TRP A 10 -9.28 7.44 11.75
CA TRP A 10 -8.52 6.90 10.62
C TRP A 10 -7.17 6.34 11.03
N VAL A 11 -6.40 7.10 11.83
CA VAL A 11 -5.08 6.66 12.33
C VAL A 11 -5.22 5.35 13.13
N LYS A 12 -6.20 5.28 14.04
CA LYS A 12 -6.42 4.09 14.86
C LYS A 12 -6.77 2.84 14.03
N TYR A 13 -7.62 3.00 13.01
CA TYR A 13 -8.00 1.88 12.14
C TYR A 13 -6.82 1.38 11.29
N LEU A 14 -6.01 2.30 10.77
CA LEU A 14 -4.82 1.96 10.00
C LEU A 14 -3.81 1.21 10.87
N GLU A 15 -3.58 1.66 12.11
CA GLU A 15 -2.74 0.93 13.07
C GLU A 15 -3.27 -0.48 13.36
N GLU A 16 -4.58 -0.66 13.58
CA GLU A 16 -5.17 -1.97 13.82
C GLU A 16 -5.05 -2.90 12.59
N LEU A 17 -5.18 -2.35 11.38
CA LEU A 17 -5.08 -3.10 10.14
C LEU A 17 -3.64 -3.55 9.86
N LEU A 18 -2.66 -2.67 10.05
CA LEU A 18 -1.25 -2.93 9.77
C LEU A 18 -0.62 -3.87 10.82
N ASN A 19 -1.11 -3.85 12.07
CA ASN A 19 -0.61 -4.72 13.13
C ASN A 19 -1.35 -6.07 13.22
N ARG A 20 -2.23 -6.39 12.27
CA ARG A 20 -2.96 -7.66 12.27
C ARG A 20 -2.00 -8.83 11.99
N PRO A 21 -1.89 -9.83 12.88
CA PRO A 21 -1.00 -10.97 12.68
C PRO A 21 -1.43 -11.83 11.49
N ALA A 22 -0.45 -12.41 10.80
CA ALA A 22 -0.68 -13.31 9.69
C ALA A 22 -1.57 -14.50 10.13
N PRO A 23 -2.57 -14.89 9.32
CA PRO A 23 -3.43 -16.01 9.65
C PRO A 23 -2.61 -17.30 9.78
N LEU A 24 -2.90 -18.09 10.82
CA LEU A 24 -2.16 -19.31 11.17
C LEU A 24 -2.17 -20.41 10.09
N ASN A 25 -3.15 -20.34 9.19
CA ASN A 25 -3.31 -21.24 8.06
C ASN A 25 -3.10 -20.44 6.77
N PRO A 26 -1.85 -20.27 6.31
CA PRO A 26 -1.61 -19.69 5.01
C PRO A 26 -2.24 -20.58 3.94
N PRO A 27 -2.96 -20.02 2.96
CA PRO A 27 -3.41 -20.78 1.80
C PRO A 27 -2.18 -21.41 1.12
N VAL A 28 -2.21 -22.72 0.87
CA VAL A 28 -1.22 -23.37 0.01
C VAL A 28 -1.51 -22.92 -1.42
N ILE A 29 -0.79 -21.89 -1.86
CA ILE A 29 -0.84 -21.42 -3.24
C ILE A 29 0.33 -22.11 -3.96
N GLU A 30 0.03 -23.03 -4.87
CA GLU A 30 1.03 -23.57 -5.79
C GLU A 30 1.61 -22.42 -6.61
N ALA A 31 2.90 -22.13 -6.40
CA ALA A 31 3.58 -21.00 -7.02
C ALA A 31 3.83 -21.30 -8.50
N THR A 32 2.97 -20.78 -9.37
CA THR A 32 3.32 -20.64 -10.79
C THR A 32 4.40 -19.57 -10.87
N HIS A 33 5.65 -19.96 -11.17
CA HIS A 33 6.77 -19.05 -11.39
C HIS A 33 6.52 -18.20 -12.64
N THR A 34 5.67 -17.20 -12.51
CA THR A 34 5.63 -16.08 -13.44
C THR A 34 6.54 -15.05 -12.82
N ASP A 35 7.74 -14.87 -13.38
CA ASP A 35 8.64 -13.77 -13.05
C ASP A 35 8.00 -12.46 -13.54
N ILE A 36 6.93 -12.05 -12.87
CA ILE A 36 6.41 -10.70 -12.96
C ILE A 36 7.33 -9.90 -12.04
N PRO A 37 8.20 -9.03 -12.57
CA PRO A 37 9.02 -8.19 -11.72
C PRO A 37 8.07 -7.37 -10.85
N ILE A 38 8.09 -7.63 -9.55
CA ILE A 38 7.36 -6.84 -8.57
C ILE A 38 8.14 -5.54 -8.45
N ASP A 39 7.52 -4.45 -8.89
CA ASP A 39 8.08 -3.13 -8.70
C ASP A 39 8.13 -2.82 -7.19
N VAL A 40 9.35 -2.70 -6.67
CA VAL A 40 9.63 -2.37 -5.27
C VAL A 40 9.73 -0.86 -5.10
N THR A 41 8.83 -0.10 -5.72
CA THR A 41 8.73 1.33 -5.53
C THR A 41 7.34 1.69 -5.00
N PRO A 42 7.23 2.74 -4.16
CA PRO A 42 5.93 3.18 -3.69
C PRO A 42 5.06 3.62 -4.87
N PRO A 43 3.75 3.32 -4.86
CA PRO A 43 2.84 3.66 -5.95
C PRO A 43 2.89 5.15 -6.33
N THR A 44 2.92 5.42 -7.63
CA THR A 44 2.95 6.78 -8.16
C THR A 44 1.60 7.48 -7.97
N ILE A 45 1.64 8.82 -7.91
CA ILE A 45 0.44 9.66 -7.85
C ILE A 45 -0.53 9.33 -8.99
N GLU A 46 -0.03 9.04 -10.19
CA GLU A 46 -0.88 8.74 -11.36
C GLU A 46 -1.59 7.40 -11.22
N GLU A 47 -0.87 6.36 -10.78
CA GLU A 47 -1.46 5.03 -10.55
C GLU A 47 -2.57 5.07 -9.50
N ILE A 48 -2.32 5.79 -8.40
CA ILE A 48 -3.32 6.01 -7.34
C ILE A 48 -4.53 6.76 -7.90
N ARG A 49 -4.29 7.84 -8.65
CA ARG A 49 -5.35 8.65 -9.27
C ARG A 49 -6.21 7.84 -10.22
N MET A 50 -5.59 7.04 -11.09
CA MET A 50 -6.30 6.16 -12.02
C MET A 50 -7.09 5.09 -11.27
N SER A 51 -6.50 4.49 -10.24
CA SER A 51 -7.16 3.47 -9.42
C SER A 51 -8.43 4.02 -8.76
N ILE A 52 -8.36 5.22 -8.16
CA ILE A 52 -9.52 5.91 -7.55
C ILE A 52 -10.63 6.13 -8.58
N ARG A 53 -10.28 6.54 -9.81
CA ARG A 53 -11.26 6.73 -10.91
C ARG A 53 -11.97 5.43 -11.27
N GLN A 54 -11.26 4.31 -11.26
CA GLN A 54 -11.77 2.98 -11.63
C GLN A 54 -12.64 2.32 -10.54
N ILE A 55 -12.62 2.82 -9.29
CA ILE A 55 -13.47 2.29 -8.22
C ILE A 55 -14.95 2.31 -8.65
N ARG A 56 -15.70 1.24 -8.49
CA ARG A 56 -17.14 1.24 -8.85
C ARG A 56 -17.95 2.05 -7.82
N SER A 57 -18.68 3.06 -8.27
CA SER A 57 -19.67 3.78 -7.46
C SER A 57 -21.00 3.02 -7.49
N GLY A 58 -21.60 2.73 -6.31
CA GLY A 58 -22.86 1.99 -6.19
C GLY A 58 -22.77 0.66 -5.45
N LYS A 59 -21.59 0.27 -4.96
CA LYS A 59 -21.47 -0.78 -3.93
C LYS A 59 -21.80 -0.21 -2.55
N ALA A 60 -22.31 -1.05 -1.65
CA ALA A 60 -22.46 -0.70 -0.25
C ALA A 60 -21.13 -0.19 0.32
N ALA A 61 -21.19 0.82 1.20
CA ALA A 61 -20.02 1.26 1.93
C ALA A 61 -19.40 0.07 2.68
N GLY A 62 -18.07 0.07 2.82
CA GLY A 62 -17.39 -0.96 3.58
C GLY A 62 -17.81 -0.95 5.05
N PRO A 63 -17.23 -1.83 5.88
CA PRO A 63 -17.38 -1.77 7.34
C PRO A 63 -16.98 -0.42 7.95
N ASP A 64 -16.21 0.37 7.21
CA ASP A 64 -15.81 1.74 7.53
C ASP A 64 -16.92 2.78 7.30
N HIS A 65 -18.04 2.39 6.68
CA HIS A 65 -19.12 3.27 6.23
C HIS A 65 -18.67 4.35 5.24
N ILE A 66 -17.54 4.15 4.55
CA ILE A 66 -17.02 5.10 3.58
C ILE A 66 -17.49 4.68 2.19
N PRO A 67 -18.36 5.47 1.55
CA PRO A 67 -18.79 5.14 0.20
C PRO A 67 -17.63 5.38 -0.78
N ALA A 68 -17.53 4.53 -1.80
CA ALA A 68 -16.64 4.76 -2.95
C ALA A 68 -16.82 6.16 -3.58
N ALA A 69 -18.02 6.74 -3.46
CA ALA A 69 -18.30 8.09 -3.91
C ALA A 69 -17.51 9.17 -3.13
N ALA A 70 -17.22 8.97 -1.83
CA ALA A 70 -16.42 9.91 -1.04
C ALA A 70 -14.96 9.93 -1.49
N LEU A 71 -14.39 8.78 -1.87
CA LEU A 71 -13.05 8.72 -2.45
C LEU A 71 -12.95 9.43 -3.81
N LYS A 72 -14.09 9.52 -4.52
CA LYS A 72 -14.19 10.17 -5.83
C LYS A 72 -14.58 11.65 -5.76
N SER A 73 -15.10 12.15 -4.63
CA SER A 73 -15.59 13.53 -4.54
C SER A 73 -14.46 14.55 -4.62
N ASP A 74 -13.30 14.23 -4.05
CA ASP A 74 -12.08 15.02 -4.18
C ASP A 74 -10.89 14.10 -4.50
N ILE A 75 -10.71 13.85 -5.79
CA ILE A 75 -9.64 12.98 -6.28
C ILE A 75 -8.27 13.57 -5.95
N GLY A 76 -8.09 14.89 -5.97
CA GLY A 76 -6.79 15.53 -5.72
C GLY A 76 -6.33 15.32 -4.28
N VAL A 77 -7.21 15.60 -3.33
CA VAL A 77 -6.93 15.41 -1.90
C VAL A 77 -6.76 13.93 -1.58
N THR A 78 -7.65 13.07 -2.08
CA THR A 78 -7.62 11.63 -1.82
C THR A 78 -6.35 10.97 -2.40
N THR A 79 -5.94 11.37 -3.61
CA THR A 79 -4.70 10.86 -4.23
C THR A 79 -3.48 11.27 -3.41
N THR A 80 -3.40 12.53 -2.97
CA THR A 80 -2.29 13.02 -2.16
C THR A 80 -2.21 12.28 -0.83
N MET A 81 -3.35 12.05 -0.18
CA MET A 81 -3.41 11.35 1.10
C MET A 81 -2.94 9.90 0.97
N PHE A 82 -3.43 9.16 -0.03
CA PHE A 82 -2.97 7.79 -0.28
C PHE A 82 -1.49 7.73 -0.66
N HIS A 83 -0.99 8.69 -1.46
CA HIS A 83 0.42 8.71 -1.82
C HIS A 83 1.33 8.90 -0.60
N LEU A 84 0.97 9.80 0.33
CA LEU A 84 1.70 9.98 1.59
C LEU A 84 1.66 8.73 2.46
N LEU A 85 0.49 8.11 2.63
CA LEU A 85 0.34 6.89 3.42
C LEU A 85 1.13 5.71 2.83
N PHE A 86 1.04 5.49 1.52
CA PHE A 86 1.81 4.43 0.87
C PHE A 86 3.31 4.69 0.96
N LYS A 87 3.75 5.94 0.89
CA LYS A 87 5.16 6.29 1.08
C LYS A 87 5.62 6.00 2.52
N GLU A 88 4.83 6.36 3.52
CA GLU A 88 5.14 6.10 4.94
C GLU A 88 5.20 4.59 5.24
N ILE A 89 4.22 3.83 4.77
CA ILE A 89 4.21 2.36 4.89
C ILE A 89 5.40 1.75 4.14
N TRP A 90 5.71 2.25 2.95
CA TRP A 90 6.85 1.78 2.16
C TRP A 90 8.17 2.02 2.90
N GLU A 91 8.38 3.21 3.45
CA GLU A 91 9.58 3.55 4.21
C GLU A 91 9.68 2.69 5.49
N GLU A 92 8.59 2.47 6.22
CA GLU A 92 8.58 1.63 7.41
C GLU A 92 8.84 0.14 7.14
N GLU A 93 8.18 -0.46 6.14
CA GLU A 93 8.39 -1.88 5.82
C GLU A 93 9.75 -2.13 5.19
N TYR A 94 10.24 -1.21 4.35
CA TYR A 94 11.54 -1.34 3.71
C TYR A 94 12.68 -1.18 4.72
N ASP A 95 12.58 -0.24 5.67
CA ASP A 95 13.57 -0.08 6.74
C ASP A 95 13.57 -1.29 7.70
N LYS A 96 12.40 -1.84 8.06
CA LYS A 96 12.31 -3.07 8.88
C LYS A 96 12.88 -4.30 8.15
N ALA A 97 12.66 -4.42 6.84
CA ALA A 97 13.25 -5.49 6.02
C ALA A 97 14.78 -5.33 5.85
N LEU A 98 15.26 -4.09 5.81
CA LEU A 98 16.68 -3.73 5.70
C LEU A 98 17.47 -3.85 7.00
N ASP A 99 16.85 -3.72 8.17
CA ASP A 99 17.53 -3.90 9.46
C ASP A 99 17.73 -5.39 9.81
N SER A 100 16.87 -6.28 9.28
CA SER A 100 17.00 -7.74 9.46
C SER A 100 18.04 -8.39 8.54
N VAL A 101 18.34 -7.79 7.38
CA VAL A 101 19.29 -8.33 6.39
C VAL A 101 20.22 -7.21 5.96
N ASP A 102 21.52 -7.40 6.18
CA ASP A 102 22.56 -6.44 5.78
C ASP A 102 22.25 -5.87 4.39
N ARG A 103 22.04 -4.55 4.35
CA ARG A 103 21.73 -3.77 3.15
C ARG A 103 22.60 -4.18 1.96
N ARG A 104 23.88 -4.50 2.19
CA ARG A 104 24.84 -4.94 1.17
C ARG A 104 24.53 -6.33 0.60
N ILE A 105 23.98 -7.24 1.41
CA ILE A 105 23.54 -8.58 0.99
C ILE A 105 22.21 -8.48 0.24
N LEU A 106 21.27 -7.66 0.75
CA LEU A 106 19.99 -7.41 0.09
C LEU A 106 20.19 -6.80 -1.32
N TRP A 107 21.04 -5.77 -1.46
CA TRP A 107 21.37 -5.20 -2.78
C TRP A 107 22.07 -6.19 -3.73
N LYS A 108 22.88 -7.13 -3.21
CA LYS A 108 23.48 -8.20 -4.03
C LYS A 108 22.43 -9.18 -4.55
N LEU A 109 21.47 -9.55 -3.72
CA LEU A 109 20.37 -10.45 -4.10
C LEU A 109 19.43 -9.74 -5.09
N ILE A 110 19.05 -8.50 -4.83
CA ILE A 110 18.21 -7.69 -5.74
C ILE A 110 18.88 -7.54 -7.11
N ARG A 111 20.20 -7.30 -7.16
CA ARG A 111 20.96 -7.26 -8.42
C ARG A 111 21.00 -8.61 -9.12
N HIS A 112 21.05 -9.71 -8.37
CA HIS A 112 21.07 -11.07 -8.91
C HIS A 112 19.70 -11.51 -9.46
N TYR A 113 18.60 -11.00 -8.89
CA TYR A 113 17.22 -11.32 -9.29
C TYR A 113 16.56 -10.27 -10.21
N GLY A 114 17.29 -9.24 -10.65
CA GLY A 114 16.97 -8.52 -11.90
C GLY A 114 16.07 -7.29 -11.79
N VAL A 115 16.36 -6.34 -10.90
CA VAL A 115 15.85 -4.97 -11.06
C VAL A 115 16.57 -4.34 -12.27
N ARG A 116 15.83 -4.04 -13.35
CA ARG A 116 16.35 -3.23 -14.46
C ARG A 116 16.55 -1.80 -13.98
N GLU A 117 17.81 -1.38 -13.90
CA GLU A 117 18.19 0.03 -13.85
C GLU A 117 17.70 0.70 -15.15
N ASN A 118 16.71 1.58 -15.04
CA ASN A 118 16.32 2.44 -16.16
C ASN A 118 17.37 3.57 -16.30
N CYS A 119 18.00 3.67 -17.48
CA CYS A 119 18.78 4.83 -17.91
C CYS A 119 17.90 6.06 -18.15
#